data_AF-A0A7S0F2R6-F1
#
_entry.id   AF-A0A7S0F2R6-F1
#
_cell.length_a   1.000
_cell.length_b   1.000
_cell.length_c   1.000
_cell.angle_alpha   90.00
_cell.angle_beta   90.00
_cell.angle_gamma   90.00
#
_symmetry.space_group_name_H-M   'P 1'
#
loop_
_entity.id
_entity.type
_entity.pdbx_description
1 polymer ?
#
loop_
_entity_poly.entity_id
_entity_poly.type
_entity_poly.pdbx_seq_one_letter_code
_entity_poly.pdbx_strand_id
1 'polypeptide(L)'
;FSVWRKAAKVYRMAIALKPDNPVSYFNLGNVINQSGHHAEAAPRFLEAKEREPVGSEDWAKATAAAFDLLKLDVCAEVAKPEWWNDEELKALSARVVRAAPDDVDANNMRAEVLSGKESAWEAGPRSAAELMEAATHYERAAAL
;
A
#
# COMPACT_ATOMS: atom_id res chain seq x y z
N PHE A 1 -23.76 16.77 6.43
CA PHE A 1 -23.30 15.36 6.50
C PHE A 1 -22.49 15.04 5.24
N SER A 2 -21.18 14.84 5.34
CA SER A 2 -20.29 14.66 4.17
C SER A 2 -20.53 13.32 3.46
N VAL A 3 -20.32 13.29 2.14
CA VAL A 3 -20.47 12.10 1.26
C VAL A 3 -19.63 10.93 1.77
N TRP A 4 -18.42 11.22 2.25
CA TRP A 4 -17.49 10.23 2.78
C TRP A 4 -18.02 9.46 3.98
N ARG A 5 -18.69 10.14 4.93
CA ARG A 5 -19.26 9.48 6.11
C ARG A 5 -20.37 8.50 5.73
N LYS A 6 -21.17 8.84 4.71
CA LYS A 6 -22.22 7.94 4.18
C LYS A 6 -21.58 6.74 3.49
N ALA A 7 -20.59 6.94 2.63
CA ALA A 7 -19.90 5.86 1.94
C ALA A 7 -19.19 4.91 2.91
N ALA A 8 -18.50 5.43 3.93
CA ALA A 8 -17.85 4.61 4.94
C ALA A 8 -18.87 3.75 5.73
N LYS A 9 -20.05 4.30 6.03
CA LYS A 9 -21.13 3.52 6.65
C LYS A 9 -21.59 2.35 5.76
N VAL A 10 -21.74 2.59 4.46
CA VAL A 10 -22.15 1.55 3.49
C VAL A 10 -21.11 0.44 3.43
N TYR A 11 -19.82 0.76 3.31
CA TYR A 11 -18.79 -0.28 3.25
C TYR A 11 -18.64 -1.04 4.56
N ARG A 12 -18.80 -0.39 5.72
CA ARG A 12 -18.86 -1.10 7.01
C ARG A 12 -20.04 -2.08 7.09
N MET A 13 -21.20 -1.73 6.53
CA MET A 13 -22.33 -2.66 6.42
C MET A 13 -22.03 -3.81 5.43
N ALA A 14 -21.37 -3.53 4.31
CA ALA A 14 -20.97 -4.55 3.35
C ALA A 14 -20.00 -5.57 3.97
N ILE A 15 -19.03 -5.10 4.75
CA ILE A 15 -18.12 -5.94 5.54
C ILE A 15 -18.90 -6.82 6.53
N ALA A 16 -19.88 -6.27 7.25
CA ALA A 16 -20.70 -7.04 8.18
C ALA A 16 -21.52 -8.16 7.48
N LEU A 17 -21.91 -7.95 6.23
CA LEU A 17 -22.66 -8.94 5.44
C LEU A 17 -21.76 -9.98 4.75
N LYS A 18 -20.56 -9.58 4.33
CA LYS A 18 -19.60 -10.42 3.61
C LYS A 18 -18.18 -10.12 4.12
N PRO A 19 -17.78 -10.68 5.27
CA PRO A 19 -16.51 -10.34 5.92
C PRO A 19 -15.27 -10.80 5.13
N ASP A 20 -15.45 -11.73 4.20
CA ASP A 20 -14.36 -12.26 3.37
C ASP A 20 -14.21 -11.53 2.03
N ASN A 21 -15.03 -10.50 1.75
CA ASN A 21 -14.96 -9.76 0.49
C ASN A 21 -13.90 -8.63 0.56
N PRO A 22 -12.72 -8.80 -0.08
CA PRO A 22 -11.62 -7.83 0.00
C PRO A 22 -12.00 -6.43 -0.53
N VAL A 23 -12.83 -6.37 -1.57
CA VAL A 23 -13.27 -5.12 -2.22
C VAL A 23 -13.94 -4.15 -1.25
N SER A 24 -14.63 -4.65 -0.22
CA SER A 24 -15.31 -3.79 0.76
C SER A 24 -14.31 -3.11 1.70
N TYR A 25 -13.22 -3.79 2.06
CA TYR A 25 -12.15 -3.22 2.88
C TYR A 25 -11.32 -2.22 2.08
N PHE A 26 -10.95 -2.57 0.84
CA PHE A 26 -10.20 -1.67 -0.05
C PHE A 26 -10.97 -0.36 -0.28
N ASN A 27 -12.27 -0.45 -0.60
CA ASN A 27 -13.09 0.74 -0.80
C ASN A 27 -13.34 1.54 0.48
N LEU A 28 -13.45 0.88 1.63
CA LEU A 28 -13.51 1.57 2.92
C LEU A 28 -12.20 2.35 3.18
N GLY A 29 -11.05 1.73 2.91
CA GLY A 29 -9.74 2.37 2.95
C GLY A 29 -9.70 3.62 2.07
N ASN A 30 -10.13 3.51 0.80
CA ASN A 30 -10.18 4.65 -0.13
C ASN A 30 -11.04 5.81 0.39
N VAL A 31 -12.25 5.52 0.88
CA VAL A 31 -13.15 6.56 1.41
C VAL A 31 -12.57 7.26 2.63
N ILE A 32 -11.96 6.51 3.53
CA ILE A 32 -11.33 7.05 4.75
C ILE A 32 -10.08 7.86 4.38
N ASN A 33 -9.27 7.35 3.44
CA ASN A 33 -8.08 8.02 2.92
C ASN A 33 -8.43 9.37 2.27
N GLN A 34 -9.44 9.39 1.40
CA GLN A 34 -9.96 10.60 0.76
C GLN A 34 -10.58 11.60 1.77
N SER A 35 -10.91 11.14 2.98
CA SER A 35 -11.34 12.00 4.08
C SER A 35 -10.17 12.55 4.91
N GLY A 36 -8.92 12.25 4.56
CA GLY A 36 -7.71 12.66 5.29
C GLY A 36 -7.41 11.82 6.54
N HIS A 37 -8.14 10.71 6.78
CA HIS A 37 -7.97 9.90 7.98
C HIS A 37 -6.99 8.73 7.72
N HIS A 38 -5.76 9.05 7.31
CA HIS A 38 -4.78 8.08 6.83
C HIS A 38 -4.50 6.92 7.82
N ALA A 39 -4.38 7.23 9.11
CA ALA A 39 -4.16 6.22 10.16
C ALA A 39 -5.30 5.21 10.30
N GLU A 40 -6.56 5.62 10.04
CA GLU A 40 -7.71 4.70 10.03
C GLU A 40 -7.79 3.92 8.70
N ALA A 41 -7.27 4.48 7.60
CA ALA A 41 -7.32 3.85 6.27
C ALA A 41 -6.28 2.74 6.09
N ALA A 42 -5.06 2.93 6.57
CA ALA A 42 -3.97 1.95 6.45
C ALA A 42 -4.39 0.52 6.86
N PRO A 43 -5.01 0.27 8.03
CA PRO A 43 -5.43 -1.09 8.40
C PRO A 43 -6.52 -1.67 7.49
N ARG A 44 -7.33 -0.84 6.81
CA ARG A 44 -8.34 -1.33 5.86
C ARG A 44 -7.70 -1.90 4.59
N PHE A 45 -6.62 -1.27 4.11
CA PHE A 45 -5.85 -1.81 2.98
C PHE A 45 -5.10 -3.09 3.37
N LEU A 46 -4.59 -3.18 4.60
CA LEU A 46 -4.03 -4.42 5.14
C LEU A 46 -5.08 -5.54 5.21
N GLU A 47 -6.29 -5.26 5.69
CA GLU A 47 -7.37 -6.26 5.69
C GLU A 47 -7.78 -6.67 4.27
N ALA A 48 -7.76 -5.75 3.31
CA ALA A 48 -8.03 -6.05 1.91
C ALA A 48 -6.98 -7.02 1.33
N LYS A 49 -5.68 -6.72 1.46
CA LYS A 49 -4.64 -7.59 0.89
C LYS A 49 -4.65 -9.00 1.49
N GLU A 50 -5.01 -9.15 2.77
CA GLU A 50 -5.08 -10.45 3.46
C GLU A 50 -6.17 -11.36 2.90
N ARG A 51 -7.18 -10.77 2.25
CA ARG A 51 -8.33 -11.47 1.65
C ARG A 51 -8.19 -11.64 0.14
N GLU A 52 -7.16 -11.06 -0.46
CA GLU A 52 -6.87 -11.21 -1.89
C GLU A 52 -5.91 -12.38 -2.14
N PRO A 53 -6.03 -13.09 -3.27
CA PRO A 53 -5.02 -14.05 -3.69
C PRO A 53 -3.68 -13.36 -3.88
N VAL A 54 -2.68 -13.83 -3.15
CA VAL A 54 -1.31 -13.32 -3.25
C VAL A 54 -0.82 -13.38 -4.71
N GLY A 55 -0.39 -12.24 -5.24
CA GLY A 55 0.06 -12.10 -6.62
C GLY A 55 -1.02 -11.68 -7.61
N SER A 56 -2.28 -11.49 -7.17
CA SER A 56 -3.28 -10.79 -7.97
C SER A 56 -2.96 -9.29 -8.06
N GLU A 57 -3.53 -8.62 -9.07
CA GLU A 57 -3.42 -7.18 -9.23
C GLU A 57 -4.04 -6.43 -8.04
N ASP A 58 -5.19 -6.90 -7.55
CA ASP A 58 -5.88 -6.30 -6.39
C ASP A 58 -5.08 -6.48 -5.09
N TRP A 59 -4.42 -7.63 -4.91
CA TRP A 59 -3.48 -7.83 -3.80
C TRP A 59 -2.32 -6.83 -3.86
N ALA A 60 -1.77 -6.61 -5.06
CA ALA A 60 -0.66 -5.68 -5.26
C ALA A 60 -1.06 -4.24 -4.95
N LYS A 61 -2.21 -3.80 -5.48
CA LYS A 61 -2.80 -2.49 -5.23
C LYS A 61 -3.09 -2.24 -3.75
N ALA A 62 -3.72 -3.20 -3.07
CA ALA A 62 -3.96 -3.11 -1.63
C ALA A 62 -2.66 -3.06 -0.82
N THR A 63 -1.63 -3.79 -1.25
CA THR A 63 -0.31 -3.78 -0.60
C THR A 63 0.40 -2.44 -0.78
N ALA A 64 0.42 -1.89 -2.00
CA ALA A 64 1.02 -0.60 -2.31
C ALA A 64 0.30 0.54 -1.55
N ALA A 65 -1.04 0.57 -1.57
CA ALA A 65 -1.83 1.56 -0.83
C ALA A 65 -1.59 1.48 0.69
N ALA A 66 -1.44 0.27 1.25
CA ALA A 66 -1.09 0.13 2.66
C ALA A 66 0.32 0.66 2.96
N PHE A 67 1.30 0.36 2.09
CA PHE A 67 2.66 0.88 2.21
C PHE A 67 2.70 2.41 2.17
N ASP A 68 2.01 3.02 1.22
CA ASP A 68 1.97 4.47 1.03
C ASP A 68 1.39 5.22 2.22
N LEU A 69 0.44 4.62 2.95
CA LEU A 69 -0.08 5.22 4.17
C LEU A 69 0.80 4.92 5.38
N LEU A 70 1.34 3.70 5.49
CA LEU A 70 2.17 3.32 6.63
C LEU A 70 3.49 4.09 6.68
N LYS A 71 4.01 4.61 5.56
CA LYS A 71 5.21 5.46 5.55
C LYS A 71 4.99 6.86 6.14
N LEU A 72 3.74 7.32 6.23
CA LEU A 72 3.43 8.67 6.73
C LEU A 72 3.61 8.77 8.24
N ASP A 73 4.13 9.90 8.72
CA ASP A 73 4.30 10.19 10.16
C ASP A 73 2.99 10.09 10.95
N VAL A 74 1.87 10.49 10.33
CA VAL A 74 0.53 10.38 10.95
C VAL A 74 0.13 8.92 11.24
N CYS A 75 0.81 7.96 10.60
CA CYS A 75 0.62 6.53 10.79
C CYS A 75 1.74 5.88 11.61
N ALA A 76 2.55 6.67 12.35
CA ALA A 76 3.62 6.15 13.21
C ALA A 76 3.10 5.15 14.27
N GLU A 77 1.92 5.45 14.85
CA GLU A 77 1.27 4.60 15.86
C GLU A 77 0.47 3.43 15.26
N VAL A 78 0.35 3.34 13.93
CA VAL A 78 -0.29 2.19 13.29
C VAL A 78 0.67 1.02 13.36
N ALA A 79 0.20 -0.10 13.91
CA ALA A 79 0.97 -1.33 14.01
C ALA A 79 1.59 -1.71 12.65
N LYS A 80 2.91 -1.79 12.62
CA LYS A 80 3.65 -2.18 11.42
C LYS A 80 3.56 -3.69 11.23
N PRO A 81 3.19 -4.18 10.04
CA PRO A 81 3.19 -5.61 9.76
C PRO A 81 4.59 -6.22 9.80
N GLU A 82 4.69 -7.54 9.88
CA GLU A 82 5.98 -8.27 9.97
C GLU A 82 6.95 -7.95 8.83
N TRP A 83 6.43 -7.68 7.63
CA TRP A 83 7.22 -7.33 6.45
C TRP A 83 7.71 -5.86 6.45
N TRP A 84 7.42 -5.04 7.47
CA TRP A 84 7.87 -3.64 7.57
C TRP A 84 9.33 -3.54 8.04
N ASN A 85 10.22 -4.18 7.30
CA ASN A 85 11.66 -4.11 7.47
C ASN A 85 12.32 -4.10 6.09
N ASP A 86 13.59 -3.72 6.02
CA ASP A 86 14.24 -3.43 4.75
C ASP A 86 14.30 -4.62 3.78
N GLU A 87 14.62 -5.80 4.29
CA GLU A 87 14.76 -7.02 3.50
C GLU A 87 13.40 -7.45 2.94
N GLU A 88 12.38 -7.52 3.79
CA GLU A 88 11.04 -7.93 3.40
C GLU A 88 10.37 -6.90 2.49
N LEU A 89 10.60 -5.60 2.70
CA LEU A 89 10.09 -4.55 1.79
C LEU A 89 10.69 -4.70 0.39
N LYS A 90 11.97 -5.03 0.27
CA LYS A 90 12.61 -5.30 -1.04
C LYS A 90 11.99 -6.52 -1.71
N ALA A 91 11.78 -7.61 -0.98
CA ALA A 91 11.16 -8.81 -1.54
C ALA A 91 9.67 -8.58 -1.93
N LEU A 92 8.92 -7.89 -1.06
CA LEU A 92 7.51 -7.60 -1.24
C LEU A 92 7.28 -6.65 -2.41
N SER A 93 8.00 -5.53 -2.48
CA SER A 93 7.85 -4.56 -3.58
C SER A 93 8.14 -5.17 -4.96
N ALA A 94 9.10 -6.10 -5.06
CA ALA A 94 9.35 -6.83 -6.31
C ALA A 94 8.16 -7.75 -6.71
N ARG A 95 7.46 -8.33 -5.73
CA ARG A 95 6.25 -9.14 -5.98
C ARG A 95 5.07 -8.27 -6.37
N VAL A 96 4.91 -7.11 -5.73
CA VAL A 96 3.88 -6.12 -6.02
C VAL A 96 3.98 -5.64 -7.46
N VAL A 97 5.15 -5.19 -7.91
CA VAL A 97 5.35 -4.77 -9.32
C VAL A 97 5.12 -5.91 -10.31
N ARG A 98 5.54 -7.14 -10.00
CA ARG A 98 5.29 -8.29 -10.89
C ARG A 98 3.79 -8.58 -11.05
N ALA A 99 3.01 -8.38 -9.99
CA ALA A 99 1.58 -8.61 -10.00
C ALA A 99 0.79 -7.46 -10.64
N ALA A 100 1.29 -6.23 -10.57
CA ALA A 100 0.69 -5.04 -11.16
C ALA A 100 1.75 -4.14 -11.82
N PRO A 101 2.33 -4.54 -12.97
CA PRO A 101 3.46 -3.84 -13.59
C PRO A 101 3.08 -2.47 -14.18
N ASP A 102 1.80 -2.27 -14.48
CA ASP A 102 1.24 -1.05 -15.05
C ASP A 102 0.51 -0.20 -14.01
N ASP A 103 0.68 -0.49 -12.72
CA ASP A 103 0.13 0.29 -11.62
C ASP A 103 1.16 1.31 -11.09
N VAL A 104 0.71 2.55 -10.92
CA VAL A 104 1.57 3.68 -10.50
C VAL A 104 2.08 3.46 -9.08
N ASP A 105 1.21 3.07 -8.15
CA ASP A 105 1.55 2.90 -6.73
C ASP A 105 2.47 1.69 -6.53
N ALA A 106 2.27 0.61 -7.30
CA ALA A 106 3.18 -0.54 -7.31
C ALA A 106 4.61 -0.15 -7.73
N ASN A 107 4.76 0.64 -8.80
CA ASN A 107 6.07 1.11 -9.25
C ASN A 107 6.69 2.11 -8.27
N ASN A 108 5.91 3.03 -7.71
CA ASN A 108 6.38 3.95 -6.67
C ASN A 108 6.88 3.21 -5.44
N MET A 109 6.13 2.22 -4.94
CA MET A 109 6.56 1.39 -3.81
C MET A 109 7.93 0.75 -4.07
N ARG A 110 8.15 0.16 -5.25
CA ARG A 110 9.45 -0.44 -5.60
C ARG A 110 10.56 0.59 -5.67
N ALA A 111 10.30 1.74 -6.29
CA ALA A 111 11.26 2.81 -6.43
C ALA A 111 11.68 3.39 -5.07
N GLU A 112 10.72 3.66 -4.19
CA GLU A 112 10.97 4.20 -2.85
C GLU A 112 11.76 3.23 -1.99
N VAL A 113 11.34 1.96 -1.95
CA VAL A 113 12.04 0.91 -1.21
C VAL A 113 13.49 0.79 -1.66
N LEU A 114 13.74 0.71 -2.97
CA LEU A 114 15.09 0.57 -3.49
C LEU A 114 15.92 1.85 -3.37
N SER A 115 15.30 3.02 -3.31
CA SER A 115 16.02 4.28 -3.06
C SER A 115 16.57 4.35 -1.64
N GLY A 116 15.88 3.76 -0.67
CA GLY A 116 16.27 3.78 0.76
C GLY A 116 16.32 5.18 1.38
N LYS A 117 15.67 6.18 0.75
CA LYS A 117 15.70 7.57 1.21
C LYS A 117 14.65 7.89 2.28
N GLU A 118 13.63 7.05 2.39
CA GLU A 118 12.55 7.21 3.35
C GLU A 118 13.03 6.92 4.78
N SER A 119 12.64 7.76 5.73
CA SER A 119 12.93 7.55 7.16
C SER A 119 11.89 6.68 7.88
N ALA A 120 10.91 6.14 7.15
CA ALA A 120 9.79 5.39 7.71
C ALA A 120 10.13 3.95 8.15
N TRP A 121 11.30 3.44 7.79
CA TRP A 121 11.88 2.19 8.28
C TRP A 121 13.41 2.28 8.27
N GLU A 122 14.08 1.38 8.97
CA GLU A 122 15.54 1.31 8.98
C GLU A 122 16.07 0.71 7.67
N ALA A 123 16.35 1.55 6.68
CA ALA A 123 16.92 1.15 5.41
C ALA A 123 18.45 0.89 5.52
N GLY A 124 18.90 -0.28 5.06
CA GLY A 124 20.32 -0.57 4.89
C GLY A 124 20.95 0.20 3.71
N PRO A 125 22.27 0.11 3.52
CA PRO A 125 22.93 0.73 2.37
C PRO A 125 22.37 0.19 1.05
N ARG A 126 22.31 1.07 0.03
CA ARG A 126 21.87 0.72 -1.33
C ARG A 126 23.05 0.56 -2.26
N SER A 127 23.04 -0.51 -3.03
CA SER A 127 23.97 -0.72 -4.14
C SER A 127 23.64 0.20 -5.32
N ALA A 128 24.62 0.42 -6.20
CA ALA A 128 24.38 1.18 -7.44
C ALA A 128 23.27 0.55 -8.30
N ALA A 129 23.19 -0.79 -8.33
CA ALA A 129 22.16 -1.51 -9.08
C ALA A 129 20.76 -1.22 -8.53
N GLU A 130 20.57 -1.24 -7.20
CA GLU A 130 19.28 -0.90 -6.58
C GLU A 130 18.87 0.55 -6.86
N LEU A 131 19.81 1.50 -6.81
CA LEU A 131 19.52 2.90 -7.11
C LEU A 131 19.14 3.12 -8.59
N MET A 132 19.78 2.41 -9.52
CA MET A 132 19.43 2.45 -10.95
C MET A 132 18.06 1.81 -11.22
N GLU A 133 17.76 0.69 -10.56
CA GLU A 133 16.44 0.04 -10.64
C GLU A 133 15.36 0.96 -10.06
N ALA A 134 15.63 1.62 -8.94
CA ALA A 134 14.72 2.62 -8.36
C ALA A 134 14.39 3.73 -9.37
N ALA A 135 15.39 4.28 -10.05
CA ALA A 135 15.20 5.32 -11.07
C ALA A 135 14.30 4.82 -12.22
N THR A 136 14.54 3.59 -12.70
CA THR A 136 13.71 2.97 -13.75
C THR A 136 12.24 2.89 -13.34
N HIS A 137 11.96 2.51 -12.09
CA HIS A 137 10.57 2.42 -11.60
C HIS A 137 9.92 3.79 -11.38
N TYR A 138 10.66 4.81 -10.95
CA TYR A 138 10.14 6.18 -10.92
C TYR A 138 9.77 6.68 -12.32
N GLU A 139 10.63 6.42 -13.32
CA GLU A 139 10.35 6.78 -14.71
C GLU A 139 9.11 6.05 -15.25
N ARG A 140 8.97 4.75 -14.91
CA ARG A 140 7.79 3.96 -15.29
C ARG A 140 6.51 4.53 -14.65
N ALA A 141 6.53 4.81 -13.34
CA ALA A 141 5.40 5.38 -12.63
C ALA A 141 4.99 6.75 -13.21
N ALA A 142 5.95 7.57 -13.62
CA ALA A 142 5.69 8.87 -14.22
C ALA A 142 5.15 8.80 -15.67
N ALA A 143 5.29 7.66 -16.35
CA ALA A 143 4.87 7.46 -17.73
C ALA A 143 3.49 6.80 -17.90
N LEU A 144 2.91 6.30 -16.80
CA LEU A 144 1.57 5.69 -16.74
C LEU A 144 0.50 6.75 -16.47
#